data_AF-A3XID3-F1
#
_entry.id   AF-A3XID3-F1
#
_cell.length_a   1.000
_cell.length_b   1.000
_cell.length_c   1.000
_cell.angle_alpha   90.00
_cell.angle_beta   90.00
_cell.angle_gamma   90.00
#
_symmetry.space_group_name_H-M   'P 1'
#
loop_
_entity.id
_entity.type
_entity.pdbx_description
1 polymer ?
#
loop_
_entity_poly.entity_id
_entity_poly.type
_entity_poly.pdbx_seq_one_letter_code
_entity_poly.pdbx_strand_id
1 'polypeptide(L)'
;MDNLNQHIIKNIAQELDCGFDCYLNLKTNEVIAIPGNIYISDQEDFKEAFAEDFARIENNKTDFIKFDVLESFESFKIMESFVHQLTDQHLKAVLGNVLENKKPFQNFKNIIDQSHFRQDWFDFKQREIEKKVATELKISKARAQK
;
A
#
# COMPACT_ATOMS: atom_id res chain seq x y z
N MET A 1 -15.91 5.74 -11.76
CA MET A 1 -15.14 6.60 -10.84
C MET A 1 -14.64 7.77 -11.65
N ASP A 2 -14.77 8.99 -11.16
CA ASP A 2 -14.20 10.16 -11.84
C ASP A 2 -12.67 10.02 -11.94
N ASN A 3 -12.07 10.53 -13.02
CA ASN A 3 -10.65 10.36 -13.36
C ASN A 3 -9.74 10.84 -12.22
N LEU A 4 -10.13 11.92 -11.55
CA LEU A 4 -9.42 12.45 -10.38
C LEU A 4 -9.35 11.44 -9.22
N ASN A 5 -10.44 10.72 -8.93
CA ASN A 5 -10.45 9.71 -7.87
C ASN A 5 -9.51 8.55 -8.23
N GLN A 6 -9.46 8.14 -9.49
CA GLN A 6 -8.56 7.06 -9.92
C GLN A 6 -7.09 7.46 -9.78
N HIS A 7 -6.74 8.71 -10.13
CA HIS A 7 -5.39 9.22 -9.96
C HIS A 7 -4.98 9.25 -8.47
N ILE A 8 -5.87 9.72 -7.59
CA ILE A 8 -5.61 9.75 -6.14
C ILE A 8 -5.43 8.34 -5.57
N ILE A 9 -6.31 7.40 -5.94
CA ILE A 9 -6.22 6.00 -5.50
C ILE A 9 -4.88 5.39 -5.94
N LYS A 10 -4.48 5.63 -7.19
CA LYS A 10 -3.20 5.17 -7.73
C LYS A 10 -2.03 5.76 -6.95
N ASN A 11 -2.04 7.08 -6.70
CA ASN A 11 -0.99 7.77 -5.96
C ASN A 11 -0.83 7.19 -4.54
N ILE A 12 -1.93 7.11 -3.80
CA ILE A 12 -1.93 6.52 -2.45
C ILE A 12 -1.39 5.09 -2.48
N ALA A 13 -1.83 4.26 -3.43
CA ALA A 13 -1.36 2.89 -3.54
C ALA A 13 0.14 2.78 -3.78
N GLN A 14 0.74 3.70 -4.56
CA GLN A 14 2.19 3.74 -4.78
C GLN A 14 2.95 4.14 -3.51
N GLU A 15 2.45 5.12 -2.77
CA GLU A 15 3.06 5.57 -1.51
C GLU A 15 2.98 4.47 -0.42
N LEU A 16 1.82 3.79 -0.31
CA LEU A 16 1.67 2.63 0.58
C LEU A 16 2.68 1.52 0.21
N ASP A 17 2.90 1.29 -1.09
CA ASP A 17 3.86 0.28 -1.56
C ASP A 17 5.31 0.62 -1.18
N CYS A 18 5.63 1.91 -1.13
CA CYS A 18 6.91 2.46 -0.69
C CYS A 18 7.06 2.49 0.84
N GLY A 19 6.03 2.11 1.60
CA GLY A 19 6.08 2.05 3.07
C GLY A 19 5.66 3.35 3.76
N PHE A 20 4.90 4.21 3.10
CA PHE A 20 4.36 5.44 3.67
C PHE A 20 2.90 5.23 4.10
N ASP A 21 2.54 5.76 5.27
CA ASP A 21 1.14 6.01 5.61
C ASP A 21 0.64 7.23 4.82
N CYS A 22 -0.59 7.19 4.34
CA CYS A 22 -1.18 8.25 3.56
C CYS A 22 -2.38 8.89 4.25
N TYR A 23 -2.52 10.21 4.11
CA TYR A 23 -3.63 10.99 4.64
C TYR A 23 -4.27 11.77 3.51
N LEU A 24 -5.50 11.41 3.15
CA LEU A 24 -6.27 12.09 2.10
C LEU A 24 -7.22 13.12 2.71
N ASN A 25 -7.05 14.40 2.35
CA ASN A 25 -8.02 15.44 2.66
C ASN A 25 -9.21 15.36 1.69
N LEU A 26 -10.41 15.08 2.19
CA LEU A 26 -11.61 14.92 1.36
C LEU A 26 -12.14 16.21 0.74
N LYS A 27 -11.76 17.38 1.28
CA LYS A 27 -12.20 18.68 0.77
C LYS A 27 -11.29 19.19 -0.34
N THR A 28 -9.98 18.99 -0.20
CA THR A 28 -8.97 19.53 -1.13
C THR A 28 -8.43 18.49 -2.11
N ASN A 29 -8.68 17.20 -1.88
CA ASN A 29 -8.07 16.07 -2.57
C ASN A 29 -6.54 15.96 -2.40
N GLU A 30 -5.98 16.66 -1.42
CA GLU A 30 -4.58 16.58 -1.09
C GLU A 30 -4.23 15.24 -0.42
N VAL A 31 -3.09 14.68 -0.80
CA VAL A 31 -2.51 13.48 -0.18
C VAL A 31 -1.21 13.88 0.51
N ILE A 32 -1.14 13.62 1.82
CA ILE A 32 0.09 13.74 2.62
C ILE A 32 0.60 12.31 2.86
N ALA A 33 1.87 12.05 2.54
CA ALA A 33 2.52 10.76 2.73
C ALA A 33 3.63 10.90 3.79
N ILE A 34 3.55 10.09 4.84
CA ILE A 34 4.50 10.11 5.96
C ILE A 34 5.06 8.69 6.13
N PRO A 35 6.38 8.48 6.27
CA PRO A 35 6.92 7.13 6.45
C PRO A 35 6.21 6.38 7.58
N GLY A 36 5.63 5.21 7.29
CA GLY A 36 4.84 4.41 8.24
C GLY A 36 5.68 3.56 9.19
N ASN A 37 7.01 3.72 9.16
CA ASN A 37 7.91 2.94 9.99
C ASN A 37 7.93 3.46 11.43
N ILE A 38 7.30 2.71 12.33
CA ILE A 38 7.19 2.98 13.77
C ILE A 38 8.58 3.18 14.43
N TYR A 39 9.62 2.48 13.96
CA TYR A 39 10.97 2.60 14.54
C TYR A 39 11.65 3.94 14.22
N ILE A 40 11.21 4.62 13.16
CA ILE A 40 11.74 5.93 12.75
C ILE A 40 10.84 7.04 13.30
N SER A 41 9.54 6.80 13.43
CA SER A 41 8.57 7.85 13.82
C SER A 41 8.77 8.42 15.22
N ASP A 42 9.44 7.69 16.10
CA ASP A 42 9.71 8.12 17.48
C ASP A 42 10.97 8.98 17.64
N GLN A 43 11.80 9.09 16.60
CA GLN A 43 13.01 9.91 16.63
C GLN A 43 12.66 11.41 16.55
N GLU A 44 13.39 12.25 17.30
CA GLU A 44 13.14 13.69 17.33
C GLU A 44 13.30 14.33 15.95
N ASP A 45 14.39 14.00 15.24
CA ASP A 45 14.65 14.48 13.88
C ASP A 45 13.51 14.15 12.91
N PHE A 46 12.86 12.99 13.08
CA PHE A 46 11.71 12.62 12.26
C PHE A 46 10.49 13.48 12.59
N LYS A 47 10.19 13.65 13.88
CA LYS A 47 9.06 14.47 14.32
C LYS A 47 9.21 15.92 13.88
N GLU A 48 10.43 16.45 13.93
CA GLU A 48 10.75 17.78 13.42
C GLU A 48 10.56 17.86 11.90
N ALA A 49 11.09 16.89 11.15
CA ALA A 49 10.99 16.85 9.68
C ALA A 49 9.54 16.81 9.16
N PHE A 50 8.62 16.19 9.91
CA PHE A 50 7.20 16.06 9.53
C PHE A 50 6.26 16.88 10.43
N ALA A 51 6.78 17.83 11.23
CA ALA A 51 5.99 18.59 12.20
C ALA A 51 4.84 19.37 11.55
N GLU A 52 5.10 19.99 10.40
CA GLU A 52 4.09 20.75 9.65
C GLU A 52 2.96 19.83 9.15
N ASP A 53 3.29 18.68 8.61
CA ASP A 53 2.31 17.70 8.13
C ASP A 53 1.45 17.15 9.28
N PHE A 54 2.06 16.80 10.41
CA PHE A 54 1.32 16.40 11.61
C PHE A 54 0.39 17.50 12.11
N ALA A 55 0.85 18.75 12.15
CA ALA A 55 0.03 19.88 12.57
C ALA A 55 -1.16 20.09 11.62
N ARG A 56 -0.96 19.96 10.30
CA ARG A 56 -2.02 20.09 9.30
C ARG A 56 -3.08 19.00 9.43
N ILE A 57 -2.65 17.75 9.67
CA ILE A 57 -3.52 16.60 9.88
C ILE A 57 -4.34 16.79 11.17
N GLU A 58 -3.69 17.11 12.30
CA GLU A 58 -4.38 17.21 13.59
C GLU A 58 -5.35 18.41 13.62
N ASN A 59 -4.97 19.56 13.05
CA ASN A 59 -5.85 20.74 12.98
C ASN A 59 -7.11 20.52 12.13
N ASN A 60 -7.10 19.57 11.19
CA ASN A 60 -8.23 19.27 10.29
C ASN A 60 -8.62 17.79 10.33
N LYS A 61 -8.49 17.15 11.48
CA LYS A 61 -8.56 15.69 11.64
C LYS A 61 -9.81 15.03 11.03
N THR A 62 -10.96 15.70 11.09
CA THR A 62 -12.22 15.21 10.53
C THR A 62 -12.28 15.24 9.00
N ASP A 63 -11.41 16.02 8.36
CA ASP A 63 -11.36 16.17 6.91
C ASP A 63 -10.43 15.13 6.27
N PHE A 64 -9.60 14.47 7.07
CA PHE A 64 -8.63 13.49 6.63
C PHE A 64 -9.11 12.05 6.82
N ILE A 65 -8.82 11.20 5.82
CA ILE A 65 -8.85 9.75 5.95
C ILE A 65 -7.41 9.24 5.95
N LYS A 66 -7.07 8.44 6.96
CA LYS A 66 -5.79 7.72 7.01
C LYS A 66 -5.89 6.39 6.25
N PHE A 67 -4.84 6.07 5.51
CA PHE A 67 -4.56 4.78 4.91
C PHE A 67 -3.22 4.28 5.46
N ASP A 68 -3.25 3.15 6.14
CA ASP A 68 -2.04 2.55 6.72
C ASP A 68 -1.27 1.75 5.65
N VAL A 69 0.05 1.73 5.79
CA VAL A 69 0.94 0.80 5.07
C VAL A 69 0.43 -0.64 5.20
N LEU A 70 0.67 -1.46 4.18
CA LEU A 70 0.24 -2.86 4.21
C LEU A 70 0.89 -3.60 5.37
N GLU A 71 0.05 -4.24 6.17
CA GLU A 71 0.51 -5.21 7.15
C GLU A 71 1.19 -6.38 6.45
N SER A 72 2.13 -7.03 7.16
CA SER A 72 2.88 -8.15 6.58
C SER A 72 1.95 -9.26 6.06
N PHE A 73 0.86 -9.55 6.77
CA PHE A 73 -0.11 -10.56 6.33
C PHE A 73 -0.89 -10.15 5.08
N GLU A 74 -1.16 -8.86 4.87
CA GLU A 74 -1.84 -8.36 3.66
C GLU A 74 -0.91 -8.47 2.47
N SER A 75 0.35 -8.05 2.64
CA SER A 75 1.39 -8.20 1.63
C SER A 75 1.59 -9.67 1.24
N PHE A 76 1.58 -10.58 2.23
CA PHE A 76 1.69 -12.02 1.97
C PHE A 76 0.51 -12.55 1.15
N LYS A 77 -0.73 -12.16 1.47
CA LYS A 77 -1.92 -12.56 0.70
C LYS A 77 -1.88 -12.08 -0.75
N ILE A 78 -1.34 -10.90 -1.01
CA ILE A 78 -1.14 -10.41 -2.38
C ILE A 78 -0.15 -11.32 -3.13
N MET A 79 0.94 -11.75 -2.47
CA MET A 79 1.89 -12.69 -3.07
C MET A 79 1.23 -14.04 -3.37
N GLU A 80 0.46 -14.61 -2.43
CA GLU A 80 -0.29 -15.85 -2.64
C GLU A 80 -1.28 -15.74 -3.82
N SER A 81 -2.01 -14.63 -3.88
CA SER A 81 -2.99 -14.36 -4.94
C SER A 81 -2.31 -14.26 -6.31
N PHE A 82 -1.13 -13.63 -6.37
CA PHE A 82 -0.33 -13.58 -7.58
C PHE A 82 0.12 -14.97 -8.04
N VAL A 83 0.64 -15.80 -7.13
CA VAL A 83 1.04 -17.18 -7.46
C VAL A 83 -0.16 -18.00 -7.95
N HIS A 84 -1.33 -17.82 -7.35
CA HIS A 84 -2.53 -18.57 -7.71
C HIS A 84 -2.98 -18.33 -9.16
N GLN A 85 -2.87 -17.10 -9.67
CA GLN A 85 -3.28 -16.73 -11.02
C GLN A 85 -2.25 -17.01 -12.13
N LEU A 86 -1.02 -17.42 -11.78
CA LEU A 86 0.02 -17.71 -12.77
C LEU A 86 -0.39 -18.86 -13.69
N THR A 87 -0.23 -18.64 -15.00
CA THR A 87 -0.45 -19.65 -16.03
C THR A 87 0.78 -20.56 -16.21
N ASP A 88 1.98 -20.03 -15.98
CA ASP A 88 3.23 -20.79 -15.95
C ASP A 88 3.24 -21.72 -14.72
N GLN A 89 3.08 -23.02 -14.97
CA GLN A 89 3.00 -24.03 -13.92
C GLN A 89 4.35 -24.24 -13.20
N HIS A 90 5.47 -24.02 -13.88
CA HIS A 90 6.78 -24.17 -13.28
C HIS A 90 7.01 -23.03 -12.27
N LEU A 91 6.82 -21.78 -12.69
CA LEU A 91 6.97 -20.63 -11.81
C LEU A 91 5.98 -20.68 -10.64
N LYS A 92 4.73 -21.08 -10.91
CA LYS A 92 3.70 -21.27 -9.88
C LYS A 92 4.15 -22.27 -8.80
N ALA A 93 4.70 -23.43 -9.21
CA ALA A 93 5.20 -24.43 -8.26
C ALA A 93 6.41 -23.90 -7.46
N VAL A 94 7.35 -23.22 -8.13
CA VAL A 94 8.54 -22.63 -7.49
C VAL A 94 8.15 -21.58 -6.44
N LEU A 95 7.32 -20.61 -6.82
CA LEU A 95 6.90 -19.55 -5.91
C LEU A 95 5.97 -20.07 -4.82
N GLY A 96 5.09 -21.02 -5.11
CA GLY A 96 4.25 -21.68 -4.10
C GLY A 96 5.11 -22.31 -3.00
N ASN A 97 6.14 -23.08 -3.38
CA ASN A 97 7.08 -23.64 -2.42
C ASN A 97 7.81 -22.55 -1.62
N VAL A 98 8.21 -21.46 -2.26
CA VAL A 98 8.90 -20.34 -1.59
C VAL A 98 8.04 -19.67 -0.52
N LEU A 99 6.74 -19.51 -0.78
CA LEU A 99 5.81 -18.89 0.17
C LEU A 99 5.59 -19.75 1.42
N GLU A 100 5.67 -21.07 1.31
CA GLU A 100 5.53 -22.01 2.43
C GLU A 100 6.81 -22.15 3.28
N ASN A 101 7.92 -21.56 2.85
CA ASN A 101 9.25 -21.76 3.45
C ASN A 101 9.78 -20.51 4.19
N LYS A 102 10.98 -20.63 4.77
CA LYS A 102 11.63 -19.53 5.49
C LYS A 102 11.95 -18.35 4.55
N LYS A 103 11.79 -17.12 5.08
CA LYS A 103 12.04 -15.84 4.39
C LYS A 103 11.23 -15.70 3.08
N PRO A 104 9.90 -15.93 3.11
CA PRO A 104 9.09 -16.01 1.90
C PRO A 104 9.13 -14.70 1.09
N PHE A 105 9.05 -13.54 1.76
CA PHE A 105 9.14 -12.22 1.12
C PHE A 105 10.42 -12.03 0.31
N GLN A 106 11.57 -12.27 0.95
CA GLN A 106 12.87 -12.06 0.31
C GLN A 106 13.08 -13.02 -0.86
N ASN A 107 12.77 -14.30 -0.66
CA ASN A 107 12.99 -15.33 -1.66
C ASN A 107 12.07 -15.17 -2.86
N PHE A 108 10.79 -14.84 -2.63
CA PHE A 108 9.85 -14.53 -3.70
C PHE A 108 10.33 -13.35 -4.53
N LYS A 109 10.73 -12.25 -3.87
CA LYS A 109 11.25 -11.06 -4.54
C LYS A 109 12.47 -11.38 -5.40
N ASN A 110 13.43 -12.13 -4.86
CA ASN A 110 14.64 -12.53 -5.59
C ASN A 110 14.32 -13.28 -6.88
N ILE A 111 13.34 -14.19 -6.85
CA ILE A 111 12.93 -14.97 -8.02
C ILE A 111 12.21 -14.08 -9.03
N ILE A 112 11.27 -13.25 -8.58
CA ILE A 112 10.51 -12.36 -9.46
C ILE A 112 11.43 -11.33 -10.13
N ASP A 113 12.35 -10.71 -9.39
CA ASP A 113 13.27 -9.69 -9.91
C ASP A 113 14.19 -10.25 -11.01
N GLN A 114 14.46 -11.55 -11.01
CA GLN A 114 15.27 -12.25 -12.01
C GLN A 114 14.43 -12.87 -13.15
N SER A 115 13.11 -12.76 -13.09
CA SER A 115 12.18 -13.36 -14.05
C SER A 115 11.61 -12.33 -15.03
N HIS A 116 11.05 -12.80 -16.14
CA HIS A 116 10.28 -11.94 -17.05
C HIS A 116 8.92 -11.51 -16.50
N PHE A 117 8.47 -12.10 -15.38
CA PHE A 117 7.21 -11.76 -14.69
C PHE A 117 7.33 -10.57 -13.74
N ARG A 118 8.49 -9.91 -13.68
CA ARG A 118 8.72 -8.78 -12.78
C ARG A 118 7.69 -7.66 -12.95
N GLN A 119 7.41 -7.27 -14.20
CA GLN A 119 6.43 -6.23 -14.47
C GLN A 119 5.01 -6.71 -14.15
N ASP A 120 4.67 -7.97 -14.49
CA ASP A 120 3.37 -8.55 -14.17
C ASP A 120 3.10 -8.57 -12.66
N TRP A 121 4.12 -8.87 -11.85
CA TRP A 121 4.04 -8.79 -10.40
C TRP A 121 3.79 -7.36 -9.92
N PHE A 122 4.55 -6.38 -10.40
CA PHE A 122 4.37 -4.99 -9.98
C PHE A 122 3.02 -4.43 -10.36
N ASP A 123 2.57 -4.69 -11.59
CA ASP A 123 1.25 -4.26 -12.06
C ASP A 123 0.14 -4.95 -11.26
N PHE A 124 0.31 -6.24 -10.92
CA PHE A 124 -0.64 -6.95 -10.08
C PHE A 124 -0.69 -6.39 -8.67
N LYS A 125 0.47 -6.24 -8.02
CA LYS A 125 0.60 -5.69 -6.67
C LYS A 125 -0.04 -4.31 -6.58
N GLN A 126 0.29 -3.42 -7.51
CA GLN A 126 -0.29 -2.08 -7.61
C GLN A 126 -1.83 -2.15 -7.69
N ARG A 127 -2.39 -3.00 -8.56
CA ARG A 127 -3.85 -3.16 -8.68
C ARG A 127 -4.50 -3.66 -7.39
N GLU A 128 -3.88 -4.59 -6.68
CA GLU A 128 -4.41 -5.09 -5.40
C GLU A 128 -4.39 -4.01 -4.31
N ILE A 129 -3.33 -3.21 -4.24
CA ILE A 129 -3.26 -2.08 -3.30
C ILE A 129 -4.30 -1.00 -3.67
N GLU A 130 -4.46 -0.67 -4.96
CA GLU A 130 -5.52 0.24 -5.41
C GLU A 130 -6.93 -0.24 -5.02
N LYS A 131 -7.19 -1.55 -5.08
CA LYS A 131 -8.47 -2.14 -4.63
C LYS A 131 -8.68 -1.96 -3.12
N LYS A 132 -7.63 -2.15 -2.30
CA LYS A 132 -7.67 -1.89 -0.84
C LYS A 132 -8.02 -0.43 -0.58
N VAL A 133 -7.27 0.51 -1.16
CA VAL A 133 -7.48 1.95 -1.02
C VAL A 133 -8.90 2.36 -1.46
N ALA A 134 -9.36 1.87 -2.61
CA ALA A 134 -10.72 2.15 -3.09
C ALA A 134 -11.81 1.62 -2.14
N THR A 135 -11.58 0.49 -1.50
CA THR A 135 -12.50 -0.13 -0.54
C THR A 135 -12.55 0.69 0.75
N GLU A 136 -11.40 1.04 1.31
CA GLU A 136 -11.30 1.87 2.51
C GLU A 136 -11.90 3.25 2.30
N LEU A 137 -11.64 3.88 1.15
CA LEU A 137 -12.23 5.17 0.80
C LEU A 137 -13.77 5.11 0.76
N LYS A 138 -14.35 4.04 0.20
CA LYS A 138 -15.80 3.83 0.19
C LYS A 138 -16.35 3.65 1.61
N ILE A 139 -15.69 2.83 2.44
CA ILE A 139 -16.11 2.57 3.82
C ILE A 139 -16.06 3.86 4.64
N SER A 140 -14.97 4.63 4.55
CA SER A 140 -14.80 5.88 5.28
C SER A 140 -15.80 6.95 4.87
N LYS A 141 -16.08 7.10 3.57
CA LYS A 141 -17.13 8.00 3.07
C LYS A 141 -18.53 7.60 3.58
N ALA A 142 -18.83 6.30 3.65
CA ALA A 142 -20.10 5.82 4.17
C ALA A 142 -20.26 6.05 5.69
N ARG A 143 -19.16 6.01 6.46
CA ARG A 143 -19.15 6.33 7.89
C ARG A 143 -19.37 7.82 8.15
N ALA A 144 -18.82 8.70 7.32
CA ALA A 144 -18.95 10.16 7.45
C ALA A 144 -20.35 10.71 7.09
N GLN A 145 -21.20 9.90 6.45
CA GLN A 145 -22.58 10.27 6.07
C GLN A 145 -23.64 9.82 7.07
N LYS A 146 -23.26 9.15 8.15
CA LYS A 146 -24.14 8.76 9.27
C LYS A 146 -23.97 9.70 10.44
#